data_AF-A0A0A0VBS9-F1
#
_entry.id   AF-A0A0A0VBS9-F1
#
_cell.length_a   1.000
_cell.length_b   1.000
_cell.length_c   1.000
_cell.angle_alpha   90.00
_cell.angle_beta   90.00
_cell.angle_gamma   90.00
#
_symmetry.space_group_name_H-M   'P 1'
#
loop_
_entity.id
_entity.type
_entity.pdbx_description
1 polymer ?
#
loop_
_entity_poly.entity_id
_entity_poly.type
_entity_poly.pdbx_seq_one_letter_code
_entity_poly.pdbx_strand_id
1 'polypeptide(L)'
;TTLEDHFGGSQRATVLAAASGVTTSLATGNANAGLSAWYLSMYLHKEAWGRLGFFGYDLQDQCGATNVFSCRSDEGAIDELRGPNYPNYAMN
;
A
#
# COMPACT_ATOMS: atom_id res chain seq x y z
N THR A 1 23.76 -8.61 4.84
CA THR A 1 23.24 -8.84 3.46
C THR A 1 21.90 -8.11 3.28
N THR A 2 21.27 -8.08 2.10
CA THR A 2 20.06 -7.23 1.87
C THR A 2 18.88 -7.54 2.79
N LEU A 3 18.57 -8.82 3.04
CA LEU A 3 17.49 -9.23 3.95
C LEU A 3 17.81 -8.96 5.43
N GLU A 4 19.09 -8.91 5.79
CA GLU A 4 19.55 -8.59 7.15
C GLU A 4 19.55 -7.08 7.40
N ASP A 5 19.86 -6.28 6.38
CA ASP A 5 19.77 -4.81 6.45
C ASP A 5 18.30 -4.37 6.57
N HIS A 6 17.43 -4.92 5.72
CA HIS A 6 15.98 -4.79 5.86
C HIS A 6 15.41 -5.94 6.71
N PHE A 7 15.88 -6.08 7.96
CA PHE A 7 15.44 -7.16 8.86
C PHE A 7 13.95 -7.06 9.23
N GLY A 8 13.38 -5.85 9.23
CA GLY A 8 11.97 -5.60 9.53
C GLY A 8 11.05 -5.92 8.35
N GLY A 9 9.99 -6.69 8.60
CA GLY A 9 8.99 -7.03 7.58
C GLY A 9 8.32 -5.81 6.95
N SER A 10 7.94 -4.83 7.77
CA SER A 10 7.29 -3.60 7.30
C SER A 10 8.14 -2.79 6.33
N GLN A 11 9.45 -2.72 6.53
CA GLN A 11 10.35 -2.03 5.59
C GLN A 11 10.41 -2.78 4.25
N ARG A 12 10.53 -4.12 4.28
CA ARG A 12 10.53 -4.93 3.06
C ARG A 12 9.21 -4.82 2.29
N ALA A 13 8.09 -4.88 3.01
CA ALA A 13 6.76 -4.70 2.45
C ALA A 13 6.64 -3.33 1.76
N THR A 14 6.95 -2.25 2.49
CA THR A 14 6.91 -0.87 1.98
C THR A 14 7.77 -0.71 0.72
N VAL A 15 9.01 -1.19 0.71
CA VAL A 15 9.91 -1.02 -0.45
C VAL A 15 9.38 -1.74 -1.69
N LEU A 16 8.85 -2.96 -1.54
CA LEU A 16 8.29 -3.69 -2.68
C LEU A 16 7.00 -3.06 -3.19
N ALA A 17 6.09 -2.62 -2.32
CA ALA A 17 4.87 -1.94 -2.77
C ALA A 17 5.13 -0.56 -3.35
N ALA A 18 6.09 0.20 -2.81
CA ALA A 18 6.51 1.47 -3.40
C ALA A 18 7.03 1.26 -4.83
N ALA A 19 7.88 0.25 -5.05
CA ALA A 19 8.37 -0.08 -6.38
C ALA A 19 7.23 -0.48 -7.33
N SER A 20 6.28 -1.32 -6.87
CA SER A 20 5.11 -1.71 -7.65
C SER A 20 4.22 -0.51 -7.99
N GLY A 21 3.87 0.31 -7.01
CA GLY A 21 3.00 1.47 -7.16
C GLY A 21 3.58 2.52 -8.10
N VAL A 22 4.85 2.92 -7.89
CA VAL A 22 5.53 3.88 -8.76
C VAL A 22 5.62 3.37 -10.20
N THR A 23 5.97 2.10 -10.39
CA THR A 23 6.08 1.52 -11.75
C THR A 23 4.73 1.55 -12.47
N THR A 24 3.64 1.20 -11.78
CA THR A 24 2.29 1.24 -12.37
C THR A 24 1.84 2.68 -12.63
N SER A 25 2.13 3.63 -11.75
CA SER A 25 1.84 5.05 -12.00
C SER A 25 2.59 5.58 -13.21
N LEU A 26 3.88 5.23 -13.37
CA LEU A 26 4.66 5.62 -14.54
C LEU A 26 4.11 5.01 -15.84
N ALA A 27 3.69 3.75 -15.80
CA ALA A 27 3.13 3.07 -16.96
C ALA A 27 1.77 3.63 -17.40
N THR A 28 0.97 4.14 -16.45
CA THR A 28 -0.43 4.55 -16.69
C THR A 28 -0.62 6.06 -16.71
N GLY A 29 0.31 6.84 -16.18
CA GLY A 29 0.12 8.28 -15.93
C GLY A 29 -0.96 8.57 -14.89
N ASN A 30 -1.26 7.63 -13.98
CA ASN A 30 -2.37 7.75 -13.02
C ASN A 30 -1.95 7.26 -11.62
N ALA A 31 -2.12 8.12 -10.60
CA ALA A 31 -1.74 7.80 -9.23
C ALA A 31 -2.64 6.72 -8.58
N ASN A 32 -3.96 6.77 -8.78
CA ASN A 32 -4.88 5.75 -8.26
C ASN A 32 -4.57 4.34 -8.81
N ALA A 33 -4.13 4.24 -10.07
CA ALA A 33 -3.67 2.96 -10.62
C ALA A 33 -2.42 2.44 -9.89
N GLY A 34 -1.47 3.33 -9.56
CA GLY A 34 -0.33 3.00 -8.71
C GLY A 34 -0.73 2.58 -7.29
N LEU A 35 -1.67 3.30 -6.68
CA LEU A 35 -2.18 2.96 -5.36
C LEU A 35 -2.86 1.57 -5.34
N SER A 36 -3.58 1.21 -6.40
CA SER A 36 -4.11 -0.15 -6.57
C SER A 36 -2.99 -1.20 -6.63
N ALA A 37 -1.89 -0.90 -7.34
CA ALA A 37 -0.74 -1.80 -7.43
C ALA A 37 0.06 -1.91 -6.11
N TRP A 38 0.10 -0.86 -5.30
CA TRP A 38 0.62 -0.91 -3.93
C TRP A 38 -0.11 -1.97 -3.12
N TYR A 39 -1.44 -1.92 -3.07
CA TYR A 39 -2.25 -2.87 -2.30
C TYR A 39 -2.18 -4.29 -2.85
N LEU A 40 -2.13 -4.46 -4.17
CA LEU A 40 -1.89 -5.78 -4.77
C LEU A 40 -0.52 -6.35 -4.36
N SER A 41 0.53 -5.53 -4.33
CA SER A 41 1.87 -5.93 -3.88
C SER A 41 1.86 -6.40 -2.43
N MET A 42 1.10 -5.73 -1.55
CA MET A 42 0.92 -6.14 -0.16
C MET A 42 0.28 -7.53 -0.04
N TYR A 43 -0.78 -7.81 -0.81
CA TYR A 43 -1.43 -9.12 -0.80
C TYR A 43 -0.50 -10.23 -1.30
N LEU A 44 0.18 -9.99 -2.43
CA LEU A 44 1.12 -10.96 -2.98
C LEU A 44 2.31 -11.20 -2.05
N HIS A 45 2.84 -10.16 -1.39
CA HIS A 45 3.91 -10.30 -0.40
C HIS A 45 3.46 -11.16 0.78
N LYS A 46 2.27 -10.89 1.32
CA LYS A 46 1.70 -11.64 2.45
C LYS A 46 1.59 -13.13 2.13
N GLU A 47 1.06 -13.46 0.96
CA GLU A 47 0.88 -14.85 0.53
C GLU A 47 2.21 -15.53 0.14
N ALA A 48 3.13 -14.80 -0.51
CA ALA A 48 4.41 -15.37 -0.95
C ALA A 48 5.32 -15.79 0.21
N TRP A 49 5.28 -15.06 1.33
CA TRP A 49 6.21 -15.28 2.45
C TRP A 49 5.54 -15.64 3.77
N GLY A 50 4.21 -15.71 3.83
CA GLY A 50 3.44 -16.01 5.04
C GLY A 50 3.59 -14.96 6.14
N ARG A 51 4.09 -13.76 5.79
CA ARG A 51 4.32 -12.63 6.69
C ARG A 51 4.30 -11.34 5.89
N LEU A 52 4.04 -10.22 6.56
CA LEU A 52 4.12 -8.89 5.97
C LEU A 52 4.87 -7.92 6.90
N GLY A 53 4.15 -7.12 7.68
CA GLY A 53 4.71 -6.15 8.62
C GLY A 53 4.45 -6.49 10.09
N PHE A 54 4.56 -5.47 10.95
CA PHE A 54 4.18 -5.56 12.35
C PHE A 54 2.66 -5.73 12.53
N PHE A 55 2.23 -5.91 13.79
CA PHE A 55 0.82 -6.09 14.12
C PHE A 55 -0.04 -4.85 13.78
N GLY A 56 -1.01 -5.01 12.89
CA GLY A 56 -1.86 -3.91 12.42
C GLY A 56 -1.22 -3.04 11.32
N TYR A 57 -0.04 -3.43 10.82
CA TYR A 57 0.61 -2.77 9.68
C TYR A 57 -0.31 -2.71 8.45
N ASP A 58 -1.02 -3.81 8.16
CA ASP A 58 -1.87 -3.93 6.98
C ASP A 58 -3.29 -3.42 7.15
N LEU A 59 -3.58 -2.60 8.17
CA LEU A 59 -4.92 -2.01 8.34
C LEU A 59 -5.34 -1.23 7.09
N GLN A 60 -4.47 -0.34 6.60
CA GLN A 60 -4.76 0.39 5.37
C GLN A 60 -4.75 -0.52 4.16
N ASP A 61 -3.89 -1.54 4.14
CA ASP A 61 -3.72 -2.40 2.98
C ASP A 61 -4.89 -3.37 2.79
N GLN A 62 -5.51 -3.86 3.86
CA GLN A 62 -6.71 -4.70 3.80
C GLN A 62 -7.95 -3.89 3.36
N CYS A 63 -8.02 -2.61 3.73
CA CYS A 63 -9.08 -1.71 3.24
C CYS A 63 -8.77 -1.09 1.87
N GLY A 64 -7.52 -1.17 1.42
CA GLY A 64 -6.99 -0.38 0.32
C GLY A 64 -7.71 -0.63 -1.00
N ALA A 65 -7.84 -1.90 -1.40
CA ALA A 65 -8.42 -2.25 -2.70
C ALA A 65 -9.88 -1.79 -2.86
N THR A 66 -10.69 -1.80 -1.80
CA THR A 66 -12.07 -1.30 -1.85
C THR A 66 -12.13 0.23 -1.89
N ASN A 67 -11.15 0.90 -1.28
CA ASN A 67 -11.17 2.34 -1.09
C ASN A 67 -10.42 3.13 -2.19
N VAL A 68 -9.61 2.50 -3.05
CA VAL A 68 -8.88 3.20 -4.13
C VAL A 68 -9.82 3.94 -5.09
N PHE A 69 -10.92 3.29 -5.50
CA PHE A 69 -11.89 3.83 -6.45
C PHE A 69 -13.26 4.07 -5.82
N SER A 70 -13.36 4.05 -4.49
CA SER A 70 -14.59 4.41 -3.81
C SER A 70 -14.94 5.88 -4.05
N CYS A 71 -16.23 6.17 -4.08
CA CYS A 71 -16.78 7.52 -4.16
C CYS A 71 -17.62 7.87 -2.91
N ARG A 72 -17.51 7.08 -1.85
CA ARG A 72 -18.21 7.33 -0.58
C ARG A 72 -17.50 8.41 0.25
N SER A 73 -18.22 8.94 1.24
CA SER A 73 -17.85 10.10 2.07
C SER A 73 -16.42 10.09 2.59
N ASP A 74 -16.03 9.02 3.25
CA ASP A 74 -14.80 8.86 4.03
C ASP A 74 -13.87 7.79 3.44
N GLU A 75 -14.26 7.21 2.30
CA GLU A 75 -13.47 6.26 1.53
C GLU A 75 -12.89 6.92 0.26
N GLY A 76 -13.64 7.80 -0.41
CA GLY A 76 -13.29 8.30 -1.73
C GLY A 76 -12.43 9.56 -1.74
N ALA A 77 -11.18 9.43 -2.14
CA ALA A 77 -10.29 10.54 -2.48
C ALA A 77 -9.27 10.11 -3.55
N ILE A 78 -8.93 11.03 -4.47
CA ILE A 78 -7.79 10.82 -5.38
C ILE A 78 -6.49 10.79 -4.56
N ASP A 79 -5.52 9.97 -4.98
CA ASP A 79 -4.30 9.70 -4.24
C ASP A 79 -3.58 10.99 -3.80
N GLU A 80 -3.47 11.97 -4.69
CA GLU A 80 -2.80 13.26 -4.43
C GLU A 80 -3.47 14.12 -3.35
N LEU A 81 -4.74 13.86 -3.04
CA LEU A 81 -5.49 14.56 -1.97
C LEU A 81 -5.60 13.74 -0.69
N ARG A 82 -5.12 12.50 -0.68
CA ARG A 82 -5.02 11.71 0.54
C ARG A 82 -3.87 12.25 1.41
N GLY A 83 -3.83 11.81 2.66
CA GLY A 83 -2.77 12.19 3.58
C GLY A 83 -2.95 11.57 4.94
N PRO A 84 -2.16 11.99 5.93
CA PRO A 84 -2.17 11.41 7.28
C PRO A 84 -3.52 11.50 8.02
N ASN A 85 -4.48 12.29 7.54
CA ASN A 85 -5.83 12.38 8.12
C ASN A 85 -6.90 11.62 7.30
N TYR A 86 -6.52 10.94 6.22
CA TYR A 86 -7.41 10.01 5.54
C TYR A 86 -7.64 8.81 6.47
N PRO A 87 -8.90 8.34 6.70
CA PRO A 87 -9.22 7.49 7.85
C PRO A 87 -8.35 6.25 8.03
N ASN A 88 -8.05 5.54 6.95
CA ASN A 88 -7.25 4.33 7.00
C ASN A 88 -5.74 4.60 7.19
N TYR A 89 -5.27 5.82 6.91
CA TYR A 89 -3.84 6.19 6.96
C TYR A 89 -3.43 6.86 8.28
N ALA A 90 -4.39 7.08 9.18
CA ALA A 90 -4.20 7.88 10.38
C ALA A 90 -3.36 7.19 11.48
N MET A 91 -3.03 5.91 11.31
CA MET A 91 -2.35 5.13 12.35
C MET A 91 -1.05 4.49 11.89
N ASN A 92 -0.99 3.96 10.66
CA ASN A 92 0.13 3.17 10.15
C ASN A 92 0.27 3.33 8.64
#